data_AF-A0A3B8NHK3-F1
#
_entry.id   AF-A0A3B8NHK3-F1
#
_cell.length_a   1.000
_cell.length_b   1.000
_cell.length_c   1.000
_cell.angle_alpha   90.00
_cell.angle_beta   90.00
_cell.angle_gamma   90.00
#
_symmetry.space_group_name_H-M   'P 1'
#
loop_
_entity.id
_entity.type
_entity.pdbx_description
1 polymer ?
#
loop_
_entity_poly.entity_id
_entity_poly.type
_entity_poly.pdbx_seq_one_letter_code
_entity_poly.pdbx_strand_id
1 'polypeptide(L)' 'MSVLVNKSAPEFSANAVMPDGSEKEVSLSDYKGKYVVLFFYPKDFTFV' A
#
# COMPACT_ATOMS: atom_id res chain seq x y z
N MET A 1 12.00 14.53 -10.04
CA MET A 1 10.96 14.11 -9.07
C MET A 1 9.80 15.08 -9.19
N SER A 2 8.61 14.60 -9.58
CA SER A 2 7.38 15.42 -9.59
C SER A 2 6.66 15.25 -8.26
N VAL A 3 6.14 16.33 -7.69
CA VAL A 3 5.28 16.27 -6.50
C VAL A 3 3.94 15.67 -6.92
N LEU A 4 3.51 14.58 -6.26
CA LEU A 4 2.27 13.84 -6.56
C LEU A 4 1.07 14.27 -5.69
N VAL A 5 1.25 15.31 -4.86
CA VAL A 5 0.19 15.84 -3.99
C VAL A 5 -0.98 16.40 -4.83
N ASN A 6 -2.21 16.17 -4.38
CA ASN A 6 -3.47 16.55 -5.06
C ASN A 6 -3.68 15.94 -6.46
N LYS A 7 -2.88 14.95 -6.85
CA LYS A 7 -3.13 14.13 -8.04
C LYS A 7 -3.81 12.83 -7.61
N SER A 8 -4.52 12.19 -8.54
CA SER A 8 -5.04 10.84 -8.30
C SER A 8 -3.86 9.92 -7.96
N ALA A 9 -4.00 9.16 -6.89
CA ALA A 9 -3.00 8.17 -6.51
C ALA A 9 -2.84 7.13 -7.63
N PRO A 10 -1.60 6.70 -7.95
CA PRO A 10 -1.38 5.63 -8.91
C PRO A 10 -2.06 4.34 -8.46
N GLU A 11 -2.77 3.69 -9.37
CA GLU A 11 -3.33 2.36 -9.11
C GLU A 11 -2.20 1.35 -8.92
N PHE A 12 -2.38 0.45 -7.94
CA PHE A 12 -1.50 -0.69 -7.73
C PHE A 12 -2.33 -1.89 -7.30
N SER A 13 -1.83 -3.08 -7.65
CA SER A 13 -2.28 -4.36 -7.11
C SER A 13 -1.05 -5.13 -6.64
N ALA A 14 -1.10 -5.67 -5.42
CA ALA A 14 -0.02 -6.45 -4.85
C ALA A 14 -0.54 -7.50 -3.87
N ASN A 15 0.19 -8.60 -3.73
CA ASN A 15 -0.09 -9.58 -2.68
C ASN A 15 0.32 -8.99 -1.33
N ALA A 16 -0.60 -9.04 -0.37
CA ALA A 16 -0.38 -8.59 0.99
C ALA A 16 -0.77 -9.69 1.98
N VAL A 17 -0.08 -9.70 3.12
CA VAL A 17 -0.43 -10.57 4.25
C VAL A 17 -1.51 -9.89 5.08
N MET A 18 -2.63 -10.57 5.25
CA MET A 18 -3.80 -10.11 5.99
C MET A 18 -3.65 -10.35 7.50
N PRO A 19 -4.50 -9.74 8.36
CA PRO A 19 -4.42 -9.91 9.81
C PRO A 19 -4.58 -11.37 10.29
N ASP A 20 -5.19 -12.22 9.47
CA ASP A 20 -5.37 -13.65 9.71
C ASP A 20 -4.19 -14.51 9.20
N GLY A 21 -3.13 -13.88 8.67
CA GLY A 21 -1.97 -14.55 8.10
C GLY A 21 -2.20 -15.10 6.69
N SER A 22 -3.36 -14.85 6.08
CA SER A 22 -3.62 -15.24 4.70
C SER A 22 -2.94 -14.28 3.71
N GLU A 23 -2.50 -14.81 2.57
CA GLU A 23 -2.09 -13.98 1.44
C GLU A 23 -3.31 -13.63 0.60
N LYS A 24 -3.49 -12.34 0.33
CA LYS A 24 -4.56 -11.86 -0.54
C LYS A 24 -4.05 -10.77 -1.45
N GLU A 25 -4.53 -10.77 -2.69
CA GLU A 25 -4.32 -9.67 -3.61
C GLU A 25 -5.10 -8.44 -3.15
N VAL A 26 -4.39 -7.32 -3.00
CA VAL A 26 -4.94 -6.04 -2.57
C VAL A 26 -4.74 -5.02 -3.66
N SER A 27 -5.82 -4.38 -4.07
CA SER A 27 -5.79 -3.24 -4.97
C SER A 27 -6.10 -1.94 -4.23
N LEU A 28 -5.54 -0.82 -4.70
CA LEU A 28 -5.94 0.50 -4.18
C LEU A 28 -7.44 0.76 -4.41
N SER A 29 -7.99 0.18 -5.47
CA SER A 29 -9.41 0.31 -5.82
C SER A 29 -10.37 -0.29 -4.79
N ASP A 30 -9.93 -1.29 -4.01
CA ASP A 30 -10.72 -1.92 -2.95
C ASP A 30 -11.04 -0.96 -1.78
N TYR A 31 -10.28 0.13 -1.66
CA TYR A 31 -10.43 1.12 -0.58
C TYR A 31 -11.12 2.41 -1.01
N LYS A 32 -11.72 2.45 -2.20
CA LYS A 32 -12.47 3.63 -2.68
C LYS A 32 -13.54 4.06 -1.66
N GLY A 33 -13.63 5.36 -1.41
CA GLY A 33 -14.54 5.95 -0.44
C GLY A 33 -14.03 5.97 1.00
N LYS A 34 -12.83 5.43 1.27
CA LYS A 34 -12.14 5.52 2.56
C LYS A 34 -10.86 6.35 2.42
N TYR A 35 -10.48 7.04 3.48
CA TYR A 35 -9.14 7.62 3.57
C TYR A 35 -8.13 6.49 3.83
N VAL A 36 -7.06 6.44 3.04
CA VAL A 36 -6.02 5.42 3.11
C VAL A 36 -4.67 6.09 3.31
N VAL A 37 -3.85 5.54 4.20
CA VAL A 37 -2.46 5.95 4.41
C VAL A 37 -1.57 4.81 3.92
N LEU A 38 -0.78 5.09 2.88
CA LEU A 38 0.25 4.17 2.36
C LEU A 38 1.62 4.64 2.84
N PHE A 39 2.38 3.74 3.45
CA PHE A 39 3.71 4.00 3.97
C PHE A 39 4.71 2.98 3.41
N PHE A 40 5.91 3.46 3.05
CA PHE A 40 7.00 2.63 2.59
C PHE A 40 8.10 2.61 3.65
N TYR A 41 8.62 1.42 3.94
CA TYR A 41 9.78 1.24 4.80
C TYR A 41 10.87 0.44 4.08
N PRO A 42 12.14 0.54 4.51
CA PRO A 42 13.27 0.10 3.69
C PRO A 42 13.35 -1.40 3.46
N LYS A 43 13.22 -2.21 4.53
CA LYS A 43 13.30 -3.67 4.47
C LYS A 43 12.88 -4.30 5.80
N ASP A 44 12.28 -5.48 5.74
CA ASP A 44 12.11 -6.34 6.90
C ASP A 44 13.46 -6.87 7.43
N PHE A 45 13.53 -7.13 8.74
CA PHE A 45 14.68 -7.75 9.43
C PHE A 45 16.03 -7.08 9.11
N THR A 46 16.10 -5.77 9.32
CA THR A 46 17.38 -5.05 9.30
C THR A 46 18.17 -5.30 10.59
N PHE A 47 19.49 -5.29 10.49
CA PHE A 47 20.38 -5.33 11.66
C PHE A 47 20.36 -3.95 12.34
N VAL A 48 20.17 -3.94 13.66
CA VAL A 48 20.27 -2.75 14.52
C VAL A 48 21.65 -2.65 15.14
#